data_AF-A0A7U5XVR9-F1
#
_entry.id   AF-A0A7U5XVR9-F1
#
_cell.length_a   1.000
_cell.length_b   1.000
_cell.length_c   1.000
_cell.angle_alpha   90.00
_cell.angle_beta   90.00
_cell.angle_gamma   90.00
#
_symmetry.space_group_name_H-M   'P 1'
#
loop_
_entity.id
_entity.type
_entity.pdbx_description
1 polymer ?
#
loop_
_entity_poly.entity_id
_entity_poly.type
_entity_poly.pdbx_seq_one_letter_code
_entity_poly.pdbx_strand_id
1 'polypeptide(L)'
;MNDGEQDQRRKDGPATEREFSRRKDDTPRYIDPGDSVFSLWGRVIKARYQRIAATVTRRVMQRPLRIGISARIFHPEPGATGLRSKNLQYLEESIAQWVMSRDVLVFMIPTVNTDGLLHPSNIRLRDYAKHLDGLVLQGGADVSPQSYAETPTRPEWSGDRARDMYELELLHEFVEAGKPVLGICRGCQLINVAFGGTLYQDIATDVPTALPHVHDDYDRHRHEIVFPPESSLAKLFGQRLGGVVNSIHHQAVKTLGRDMQVEALSVPDGVVEAIRYRKAPFVMGLQWHPEFHRAGGEELLDCTGILDNFLRVARETRF
;
A
#
# COMPACT_ATOMS: atom_id res chain seq x y z
N MET A 1 13.89 -4.42 73.31
CA MET A 1 13.92 -3.13 74.02
C MET A 1 12.96 -2.20 73.30
N ASN A 2 11.74 -2.07 73.84
CA ASN A 2 10.90 -0.87 74.02
C ASN A 2 11.42 0.46 73.40
N ASP A 3 10.64 1.41 72.88
CA ASP A 3 9.23 1.84 72.94
C ASP A 3 8.97 2.69 71.67
N GLY A 4 7.77 3.07 71.22
CA GLY A 4 6.45 3.02 71.80
C GLY A 4 5.40 3.57 70.81
N GLU A 5 4.21 3.01 70.96
CA GLU A 5 2.94 3.32 70.30
C GLU A 5 2.17 4.34 71.17
N GLN A 6 1.42 5.29 70.58
CA GLN A 6 0.14 5.72 71.16
C GLN A 6 -0.75 6.58 70.24
N ASP A 7 -2.02 6.48 70.56
CA ASP A 7 -3.22 6.50 69.73
C ASP A 7 -4.15 7.69 70.07
N GLN A 8 -4.99 8.06 69.10
CA GLN A 8 -6.26 8.81 69.09
C GLN A 8 -6.76 9.61 70.33
N ARG A 9 -7.41 10.78 70.06
CA ARG A 9 -8.90 10.98 70.10
C ARG A 9 -9.35 12.46 69.98
N ARG A 10 -10.56 12.62 69.42
CA ARG A 10 -11.39 13.83 69.14
C ARG A 10 -11.87 14.61 70.37
N LYS A 11 -12.29 15.88 70.18
CA LYS A 11 -13.58 16.46 70.67
C LYS A 11 -13.90 17.86 70.10
N ASP A 12 -15.20 18.16 70.07
CA ASP A 12 -15.94 19.20 69.32
C ASP A 12 -16.04 20.62 69.95
N GLY A 13 -16.22 21.65 69.10
CA GLY A 13 -17.02 22.90 69.28
C GLY A 13 -16.55 23.99 70.27
N PRO A 14 -16.98 25.28 70.16
CA PRO A 14 -18.23 25.79 69.56
C PRO A 14 -18.10 27.00 68.60
N ALA A 15 -19.25 27.45 68.08
CA ALA A 15 -19.47 28.47 67.06
C ALA A 15 -19.51 29.93 67.56
N THR A 16 -19.17 30.89 66.68
CA THR A 16 -19.62 32.29 66.72
C THR A 16 -19.78 32.86 65.30
N GLU A 17 -20.89 33.58 65.10
CA GLU A 17 -21.35 34.22 63.86
C GLU A 17 -20.51 35.45 63.44
N ARG A 18 -20.45 35.73 62.12
CA ARG A 18 -20.71 37.07 61.56
C ARG A 18 -20.84 37.07 60.02
N GLU A 19 -22.02 37.52 59.59
CA GLU A 19 -22.36 38.33 58.41
C GLU A 19 -21.87 37.91 57.01
N PHE A 20 -22.79 37.39 56.20
CA PHE A 20 -22.72 37.49 54.73
C PHE A 20 -23.90 38.28 54.16
N SER A 21 -23.56 39.44 53.63
CA SER A 21 -24.39 40.32 52.82
C SER A 21 -24.95 39.60 51.58
N ARG A 22 -26.27 39.69 51.38
CA ARG A 22 -26.97 39.23 50.16
C ARG A 22 -26.58 40.10 48.96
N ARG A 23 -26.02 39.48 47.92
CA ARG A 23 -26.16 39.97 46.53
C ARG A 23 -27.03 39.00 45.73
N LYS A 24 -28.11 39.56 45.15
CA LYS A 24 -28.98 38.96 44.13
C LYS A 24 -28.19 38.84 42.82
N ASP A 25 -28.09 37.63 42.28
CA ASP A 25 -28.36 37.30 40.87
C ASP A 25 -27.95 35.85 40.63
N ASP A 26 -28.93 34.98 40.43
CA ASP A 26 -28.70 33.58 40.06
C ASP A 26 -29.46 33.32 38.76
N THR A 27 -28.77 33.52 37.63
CA THR A 27 -29.27 33.11 36.31
C THR A 27 -28.27 32.12 35.70
N PRO A 28 -28.68 30.88 35.37
CA PRO A 28 -27.79 29.88 34.79
C PRO A 28 -27.25 30.30 33.42
N ARG A 29 -25.95 30.08 33.21
CA ARG A 29 -25.09 30.55 32.10
C ARG A 29 -25.34 29.95 30.71
N TYR A 30 -26.57 29.53 30.39
CA TYR A 30 -26.91 28.92 29.08
C TYR A 30 -28.01 29.65 28.29
N ILE A 31 -28.45 30.82 28.76
CA ILE A 31 -29.45 31.64 28.06
C ILE A 31 -28.84 33.01 27.78
N ASP A 32 -28.53 33.28 26.52
CA ASP A 32 -28.10 34.60 26.04
C ASP A 32 -29.35 35.52 25.97
N PRO A 33 -29.33 36.80 26.41
CA PRO A 33 -30.53 37.64 26.57
C PRO A 33 -31.31 38.02 25.29
N GLY A 34 -31.06 37.37 24.15
CA GLY A 34 -31.74 37.60 22.88
C GLY A 34 -32.27 36.34 22.19
N ASP A 35 -32.22 35.18 22.86
CA ASP A 35 -32.63 33.92 22.24
C ASP A 35 -34.16 33.73 22.25
N SER A 36 -34.77 33.77 21.06
CA SER A 36 -36.17 33.38 20.88
C SER A 36 -36.28 31.87 20.67
N VAL A 37 -37.43 31.29 21.03
CA VAL A 37 -37.73 29.86 20.76
C VAL A 37 -37.53 29.52 19.27
N PHE A 38 -37.78 30.48 18.38
CA PHE A 38 -37.55 30.37 16.94
C PHE A 38 -36.06 30.36 16.54
N SER A 39 -35.19 31.15 17.19
CA SER A 39 -33.74 31.13 16.92
C SER A 39 -33.09 29.82 17.40
N LEU A 40 -33.57 29.27 18.52
CA LEU A 40 -33.16 27.97 19.02
C LEU A 40 -33.58 26.84 18.07
N TRP A 41 -34.84 26.86 17.61
CA TRP A 41 -35.35 25.91 16.61
C TRP A 41 -34.61 25.99 15.28
N GLY A 42 -34.32 27.21 14.80
CA GLY A 42 -33.54 27.44 13.58
C GLY A 42 -32.12 26.87 13.69
N ARG A 43 -31.44 27.04 14.83
CA ARG A 43 -30.11 26.45 15.08
C ARG A 43 -30.16 24.93 15.14
N VAL A 44 -31.17 24.34 15.77
CA VAL A 44 -31.35 22.88 15.84
C VAL A 44 -31.63 22.28 14.46
N ILE A 45 -32.49 22.91 13.66
CA ILE A 45 -32.77 22.49 12.28
C ILE A 45 -31.53 22.63 11.41
N LYS A 46 -30.81 23.76 11.49
CA LYS A 46 -29.56 23.99 10.75
C LYS A 46 -28.48 22.98 11.14
N ALA A 47 -28.32 22.68 12.43
CA ALA A 47 -27.38 21.67 12.91
C ALA A 47 -27.77 20.26 12.45
N ARG A 48 -29.07 19.92 12.45
CA ARG A 48 -29.57 18.65 11.88
C ARG A 48 -29.33 18.57 10.38
N TYR A 49 -29.60 19.64 9.64
CA TYR A 49 -29.34 19.70 8.20
C TYR A 49 -27.85 19.59 7.89
N GLN A 50 -26.99 20.33 8.61
CA GLN A 50 -25.53 20.22 8.48
C GLN A 50 -25.02 18.82 8.84
N ARG A 51 -25.61 18.16 9.84
CA ARG A 51 -25.25 16.79 10.23
C ARG A 51 -25.72 15.76 9.21
N ILE A 52 -26.91 15.92 8.64
CA ILE A 52 -27.42 15.06 7.56
C ILE A 52 -26.60 15.29 6.29
N ALA A 53 -26.34 16.54 5.91
CA ALA A 53 -25.48 16.90 4.80
C ALA A 53 -24.07 16.34 4.99
N ALA A 54 -23.44 16.54 6.14
CA ALA A 54 -22.13 15.95 6.45
C ALA A 54 -22.15 14.42 6.41
N THR A 55 -23.25 13.79 6.81
CA THR A 55 -23.41 12.32 6.76
C THR A 55 -23.57 11.83 5.33
N VAL A 56 -24.33 12.52 4.49
CA VAL A 56 -24.50 12.22 3.06
C VAL A 56 -23.19 12.46 2.30
N THR A 57 -22.52 13.59 2.55
CA THR A 57 -21.20 13.90 2.00
C THR A 57 -20.18 12.86 2.45
N ARG A 58 -20.18 12.43 3.72
CA ARG A 58 -19.34 11.33 4.20
C ARG A 58 -19.66 10.01 3.50
N ARG A 59 -20.94 9.69 3.26
CA ARG A 59 -21.37 8.45 2.58
C ARG A 59 -21.00 8.43 1.10
N VAL A 60 -21.04 9.59 0.42
CA VAL A 60 -20.61 9.75 -0.97
C VAL A 60 -19.06 9.75 -1.07
N MET A 61 -18.37 10.31 -0.08
CA MET A 61 -16.90 10.28 0.01
C MET A 61 -16.34 8.92 0.50
N GLN A 62 -17.16 8.05 1.10
CA GLN A 62 -16.75 6.76 1.69
C GLN A 62 -17.29 5.52 0.96
N ARG A 63 -17.49 5.57 -0.37
CA ARG A 63 -17.52 4.30 -1.10
C ARG A 63 -16.12 3.66 -1.00
N PRO A 64 -16.02 2.38 -0.58
CA PRO A 64 -14.75 1.66 -0.56
C PRO A 64 -14.05 1.78 -1.91
N LEU A 65 -12.74 1.99 -1.89
CA LEU A 65 -11.93 1.99 -3.12
C LEU A 65 -11.95 0.58 -3.70
N ARG A 66 -12.00 0.48 -5.02
CA ARG A 66 -11.95 -0.79 -5.75
C ARG A 66 -10.55 -0.96 -6.30
N ILE A 67 -9.72 -1.74 -5.63
CA ILE A 67 -8.33 -1.93 -6.05
C ILE A 67 -8.21 -3.27 -6.78
N GLY A 68 -7.67 -3.22 -7.99
CA GLY A 68 -7.34 -4.41 -8.76
C GLY A 68 -6.00 -4.99 -8.33
N ILE A 69 -5.90 -6.31 -8.21
CA ILE A 69 -4.63 -7.03 -8.10
C ILE A 69 -4.51 -7.98 -9.27
N SER A 70 -3.41 -7.89 -10.03
CA SER A 70 -3.18 -8.78 -11.17
C SER A 70 -3.07 -10.23 -10.72
N ALA A 71 -3.69 -11.18 -11.42
CA ALA A 71 -3.57 -12.60 -11.07
C ALA A 71 -2.16 -13.16 -11.36
N ARG A 72 -1.72 -14.09 -10.52
CA ARG A 72 -0.61 -15.01 -10.83
C ARG A 72 -1.12 -16.15 -11.69
N ILE A 73 -0.26 -16.70 -12.54
CA ILE A 73 -0.55 -17.86 -13.37
C ILE A 73 0.24 -19.04 -12.83
N PHE A 74 -0.46 -20.16 -12.64
CA PHE A 74 0.15 -21.47 -12.45
C PHE A 74 0.00 -22.24 -13.76
N HIS A 75 1.12 -22.60 -14.36
CA HIS A 75 1.16 -23.38 -15.59
C HIS A 75 1.12 -24.88 -15.28
N PRO A 76 0.40 -25.70 -16.08
CA PRO A 76 0.32 -27.14 -15.90
C PRO A 76 1.67 -27.82 -15.80
N GLU A 77 1.82 -28.72 -14.85
CA GLU A 77 3.00 -29.56 -14.73
C GLU A 77 2.89 -30.80 -15.64
N PRO A 78 3.93 -31.13 -16.43
CA PRO A 78 3.93 -32.32 -17.26
C PRO A 78 3.66 -33.60 -16.45
N GLY A 79 2.68 -34.39 -16.88
CA GLY A 79 2.31 -35.66 -16.23
C GLY A 79 1.51 -35.53 -14.94
N ALA A 80 1.20 -34.31 -14.48
CA ALA A 80 0.35 -34.11 -13.32
C ALA A 80 -1.13 -34.39 -13.65
N THR A 81 -1.93 -34.66 -12.60
CA THR A 81 -3.40 -34.79 -12.69
C THR A 81 -4.07 -33.78 -11.76
N GLY A 82 -5.39 -33.60 -11.92
CA GLY A 82 -6.18 -32.73 -11.05
C GLY A 82 -5.95 -31.23 -11.31
N LEU A 83 -5.68 -30.45 -10.26
CA LEU A 83 -5.47 -29.00 -10.37
C LEU A 83 -4.11 -28.66 -10.98
N ARG A 84 -3.08 -29.47 -10.70
CA ARG A 84 -1.72 -29.25 -11.22
C ARG A 84 -1.59 -29.49 -12.72
N SER A 85 -2.60 -30.08 -13.36
CA SER A 85 -2.65 -30.29 -14.81
C SER A 85 -3.41 -29.18 -15.56
N LYS A 86 -3.80 -28.10 -14.88
CA LYS A 86 -4.62 -27.02 -15.44
C LYS A 86 -3.90 -25.69 -15.33
N ASN A 87 -4.23 -24.78 -16.24
CA ASN A 87 -3.88 -23.37 -16.08
C ASN A 87 -4.74 -22.79 -14.96
N LEU A 88 -4.13 -22.42 -13.85
CA LEU A 88 -4.82 -21.80 -12.72
C LEU A 88 -4.43 -20.33 -12.63
N GLN A 89 -5.38 -19.52 -12.20
CA GLN A 89 -5.14 -18.14 -11.86
C GLN A 89 -5.42 -17.96 -10.38
N TYR A 90 -4.49 -17.34 -9.66
CA TYR A 90 -4.58 -17.23 -8.21
C TYR A 90 -4.09 -15.87 -7.71
N LEU A 91 -4.56 -15.53 -6.52
CA LEU A 91 -4.20 -14.32 -5.79
C LEU A 91 -3.58 -14.75 -4.46
N GLU A 92 -2.42 -14.18 -4.12
CA GLU A 92 -1.80 -14.45 -2.84
C GLU A 92 -2.57 -13.77 -1.70
N GLU A 93 -2.75 -14.48 -0.59
CA GLU A 93 -3.54 -13.98 0.54
C GLU A 93 -2.88 -12.77 1.21
N SER A 94 -1.55 -12.81 1.38
CA SER A 94 -0.74 -11.77 2.03
C SER A 94 -0.95 -10.40 1.41
N ILE A 95 -0.75 -10.27 0.09
CA ILE A 95 -0.91 -9.01 -0.63
C ILE A 95 -2.36 -8.53 -0.62
N ALA A 96 -3.33 -9.46 -0.73
CA ALA A 96 -4.74 -9.12 -0.68
C ALA A 96 -5.11 -8.56 0.69
N GLN A 97 -4.70 -9.22 1.78
CA GLN A 97 -4.95 -8.76 3.15
C GLN A 97 -4.24 -7.45 3.45
N TRP A 98 -3.01 -7.27 2.97
CA TRP A 98 -2.27 -6.02 3.12
C TRP A 98 -3.00 -4.84 2.48
N VAL A 99 -3.47 -4.98 1.24
CA VAL A 99 -4.27 -3.94 0.57
C VAL A 99 -5.62 -3.72 1.25
N MET A 100 -6.28 -4.81 1.68
CA MET A 100 -7.57 -4.75 2.40
C MET A 100 -7.47 -4.16 3.81
N SER A 101 -6.26 -3.95 4.34
CA SER A 101 -6.05 -3.35 5.66
C SER A 101 -6.66 -1.93 5.80
N ARG A 102 -7.02 -1.29 4.68
CA ARG A 102 -7.57 0.08 4.61
C ARG A 102 -8.86 0.17 3.80
N ASP A 103 -10.01 -0.22 4.36
CA ASP A 103 -11.37 0.02 3.80
C ASP A 103 -11.47 -0.07 2.25
N VAL A 104 -10.83 -1.08 1.67
CA VAL A 104 -10.69 -1.32 0.23
C VAL A 104 -11.39 -2.62 -0.13
N LEU A 105 -12.08 -2.62 -1.27
CA LEU A 105 -12.54 -3.83 -1.94
C LEU A 105 -11.48 -4.26 -2.96
N VAL A 106 -10.86 -5.41 -2.70
CA VAL A 106 -9.89 -6.02 -3.62
C VAL A 106 -10.59 -6.87 -4.67
N PHE A 107 -10.17 -6.71 -5.92
CA PHE A 107 -10.61 -7.51 -7.05
C PHE A 107 -9.40 -8.18 -7.70
N MET A 108 -9.41 -9.51 -7.80
CA MET A 108 -8.46 -10.21 -8.68
C MET A 108 -8.82 -9.87 -10.13
N ILE A 109 -7.84 -9.38 -10.89
CA ILE A 109 -7.95 -9.19 -12.33
C ILE A 109 -7.40 -10.45 -13.00
N PRO A 110 -8.25 -11.28 -13.62
CA PRO A 110 -7.79 -12.45 -14.34
C PRO A 110 -7.16 -12.03 -15.68
N THR A 111 -6.21 -12.82 -16.15
CA THR A 111 -5.79 -12.82 -17.54
C THR A 111 -7.00 -13.08 -18.44
N VAL A 112 -7.19 -12.22 -19.43
CA VAL A 112 -8.24 -12.38 -20.45
C VAL A 112 -7.62 -13.18 -21.58
N ASN A 113 -7.63 -14.51 -21.45
CA ASN A 113 -7.11 -15.37 -22.49
C ASN A 113 -8.02 -15.28 -23.73
N THR A 114 -7.50 -14.81 -24.85
CA THR A 114 -8.24 -14.71 -26.12
C THR A 114 -8.19 -16.00 -26.92
N ASP A 115 -7.29 -16.93 -26.57
CA ASP A 115 -7.07 -18.22 -27.27
C ASP A 115 -7.77 -19.42 -26.60
N GLY A 116 -8.68 -19.16 -25.66
CA GLY A 116 -9.44 -20.20 -24.96
C GLY A 116 -10.54 -20.85 -25.81
N LEU A 117 -10.95 -22.07 -25.42
CA LEU A 117 -12.07 -22.83 -26.02
C LEU A 117 -13.46 -22.15 -25.87
N LEU A 118 -13.53 -21.05 -25.11
CA LEU A 118 -14.77 -20.32 -24.83
C LEU A 118 -14.78 -19.04 -25.65
N HIS A 119 -15.98 -18.61 -26.05
CA HIS A 119 -16.19 -17.40 -26.84
C HIS A 119 -15.46 -16.21 -26.21
N PRO A 120 -14.60 -15.49 -26.96
CA PRO A 120 -13.86 -14.36 -26.40
C PRO A 120 -14.84 -13.32 -25.87
N SER A 121 -14.59 -12.89 -24.63
CA SER A 121 -15.35 -11.82 -24.01
C SER A 121 -15.13 -10.50 -24.76
N ASN A 122 -16.15 -9.64 -24.81
CA ASN A 122 -15.98 -8.25 -25.28
C ASN A 122 -15.28 -7.37 -24.24
N ILE A 123 -15.09 -7.87 -23.01
CA ILE A 123 -14.32 -7.17 -21.96
C ILE A 123 -12.86 -7.07 -22.40
N ARG A 124 -12.29 -5.88 -22.28
CA ARG A 124 -10.89 -5.56 -22.54
C ARG A 124 -10.22 -5.13 -21.23
N LEU A 125 -8.88 -5.12 -21.19
CA LEU A 125 -8.15 -4.66 -20.00
C LEU A 125 -8.47 -3.21 -19.63
N ARG A 126 -8.72 -2.35 -20.63
CA ARG A 126 -9.23 -0.98 -20.44
C ARG A 126 -10.52 -0.91 -19.61
N ASP A 127 -11.37 -1.94 -19.65
CA ASP A 127 -12.64 -1.91 -18.92
C ASP A 127 -12.42 -2.14 -17.42
N TYR A 128 -11.39 -2.89 -17.04
CA TYR A 128 -10.93 -2.95 -15.65
C TYR A 128 -10.43 -1.59 -15.17
N ALA A 129 -9.59 -0.94 -15.99
CA ALA A 129 -9.10 0.41 -15.70
C ALA A 129 -10.25 1.42 -15.57
N LYS A 130 -11.42 1.24 -16.22
CA LYS A 130 -12.60 2.09 -16.00
C LYS A 130 -13.29 1.85 -14.65
N HIS A 131 -13.35 0.61 -14.18
CA HIS A 131 -14.19 0.24 -13.02
C HIS A 131 -13.43 0.14 -11.68
N LEU A 132 -12.11 0.11 -11.72
CA LEU A 132 -11.22 0.00 -10.57
C LEU A 132 -10.48 1.33 -10.35
N ASP A 133 -10.21 1.68 -9.10
CA ASP A 133 -9.63 2.97 -8.69
C ASP A 133 -8.09 2.95 -8.66
N GLY A 134 -7.47 1.77 -8.78
CA GLY A 134 -6.02 1.61 -8.80
C GLY A 134 -5.62 0.15 -9.05
N LEU A 135 -4.34 -0.06 -9.36
CA LEU A 135 -3.77 -1.36 -9.69
C LEU A 135 -2.61 -1.70 -8.77
N VAL A 136 -2.57 -2.93 -8.29
CA VAL A 136 -1.42 -3.54 -7.64
C VAL A 136 -0.92 -4.71 -8.50
N LEU A 137 0.35 -4.68 -8.87
CA LEU A 137 1.05 -5.77 -9.54
C LEU A 137 1.80 -6.58 -8.48
N GLN A 138 1.32 -7.78 -8.18
CA GLN A 138 1.91 -8.62 -7.13
C GLN A 138 3.20 -9.33 -7.59
N GLY A 139 3.97 -9.84 -6.62
CA GLY A 139 5.18 -10.62 -6.86
C GLY A 139 4.94 -11.93 -7.64
N GLY A 140 6.01 -12.70 -7.84
CA GLY A 140 5.94 -14.07 -8.35
C GLY A 140 7.08 -14.41 -9.29
N ALA A 141 6.83 -15.35 -10.21
CA ALA A 141 7.83 -15.88 -11.15
C ALA A 141 8.52 -14.78 -11.97
N ASP A 142 9.75 -15.01 -12.37
CA ASP A 142 10.61 -14.08 -13.10
C ASP A 142 9.92 -13.40 -14.29
N VAL A 143 10.31 -12.14 -14.55
CA VAL A 143 9.96 -11.46 -15.80
C VAL A 143 10.80 -12.08 -16.90
N SER A 144 10.16 -12.44 -18.02
CA SER A 144 10.85 -13.08 -19.14
C SER A 144 11.87 -12.12 -19.76
N PRO A 145 13.13 -12.55 -20.00
CA PRO A 145 14.12 -11.76 -20.71
C PRO A 145 13.66 -11.24 -22.07
N GLN A 146 12.79 -12.01 -22.73
CA GLN A 146 12.23 -11.64 -24.02
C GLN A 146 11.33 -10.40 -23.95
N SER A 147 10.78 -10.08 -22.77
CA SER A 147 9.93 -8.90 -22.55
C SER A 147 10.74 -7.59 -22.53
N TYR A 148 12.06 -7.66 -22.37
CA TYR A 148 12.99 -6.52 -22.49
C TYR A 148 14.09 -6.76 -23.53
N ALA A 149 13.75 -7.53 -24.57
CA ALA A 149 14.59 -7.78 -25.76
C ALA A 149 15.94 -8.48 -25.48
N GLU A 150 16.01 -9.28 -24.40
CA GLU A 150 17.13 -10.16 -24.10
C GLU A 150 16.76 -11.65 -24.29
N THR A 151 17.77 -12.51 -24.27
CA THR A 151 17.60 -13.97 -24.28
C THR A 151 17.93 -14.51 -22.89
N PRO A 152 17.21 -15.53 -22.39
CA PRO A 152 17.55 -16.16 -21.12
C PRO A 152 18.99 -16.66 -21.11
N THR A 153 19.77 -16.24 -20.10
CA THR A 153 21.14 -16.71 -19.89
C THR A 153 21.16 -18.16 -19.41
N ARG A 154 20.06 -18.63 -18.79
CA ARG A 154 19.83 -20.02 -18.42
C ARG A 154 18.37 -20.44 -18.68
N PRO A 155 18.09 -21.70 -19.05
CA PRO A 155 16.73 -22.16 -19.34
C PRO A 155 15.72 -21.96 -18.19
N GLU A 156 16.18 -22.12 -16.95
CA GLU A 156 15.37 -21.93 -15.74
C GLU A 156 14.91 -20.49 -15.52
N TRP A 157 15.59 -19.50 -16.10
CA TRP A 157 15.27 -18.06 -15.99
C TRP A 157 14.51 -17.54 -17.23
N SER A 158 13.76 -18.42 -17.89
CA SER A 158 12.93 -18.06 -19.04
C SER A 158 11.77 -17.12 -18.68
N GLY A 159 11.36 -17.11 -17.41
CA GLY A 159 10.27 -16.29 -16.88
C GLY A 159 8.89 -16.63 -17.45
N ASP A 160 7.89 -15.86 -17.05
CA ASP A 160 6.50 -16.07 -17.49
C ASP A 160 6.07 -14.99 -18.50
N ARG A 161 6.41 -15.22 -19.78
CA ARG A 161 6.06 -14.29 -20.85
C ARG A 161 4.55 -14.10 -21.02
N ALA A 162 3.75 -15.13 -20.76
CA ALA A 162 2.30 -15.03 -20.88
C ALA A 162 1.74 -14.05 -19.83
N ARG A 163 2.22 -14.15 -18.59
CA ARG A 163 1.89 -13.20 -17.52
C ARG A 163 2.43 -11.80 -17.83
N ASP A 164 3.65 -11.68 -18.36
CA ASP A 164 4.26 -10.40 -18.72
C ASP A 164 3.37 -9.60 -19.68
N MET A 165 2.93 -10.21 -20.78
CA MET A 165 2.16 -9.50 -21.80
C MET A 165 0.83 -8.97 -21.26
N TYR A 166 0.13 -9.79 -20.47
CA TYR A 166 -1.10 -9.38 -19.82
C TYR A 166 -0.88 -8.23 -18.84
N GLU A 167 0.12 -8.33 -17.94
CA GLU A 167 0.33 -7.30 -16.93
C GLU A 167 0.93 -6.01 -17.50
N LEU A 168 1.70 -6.09 -18.60
CA LEU A 168 2.19 -4.92 -19.33
C LEU A 168 1.05 -4.14 -19.99
N GLU A 169 0.10 -4.85 -20.62
CA GLU A 169 -1.10 -4.22 -21.18
C GLU A 169 -1.97 -3.63 -20.05
N LEU A 170 -2.12 -4.33 -18.92
CA LEU A 170 -2.86 -3.83 -17.76
C LEU A 170 -2.23 -2.56 -17.17
N LEU A 171 -0.91 -2.56 -16.99
CA LEU A 171 -0.17 -1.39 -16.54
C LEU A 171 -0.38 -0.21 -17.49
N HIS A 172 -0.28 -0.43 -18.80
CA HIS A 172 -0.51 0.60 -19.80
C HIS A 172 -1.91 1.22 -19.67
N GLU A 173 -2.95 0.39 -19.60
CA GLU A 173 -4.34 0.86 -19.49
C GLU A 173 -4.62 1.65 -18.20
N PHE A 174 -4.03 1.27 -17.06
CA PHE A 174 -4.19 2.03 -15.82
C PHE A 174 -3.41 3.36 -15.85
N VAL A 175 -2.20 3.37 -16.42
CA VAL A 175 -1.39 4.59 -16.54
C VAL A 175 -2.05 5.58 -17.50
N GLU A 176 -2.54 5.12 -18.65
CA GLU A 176 -3.28 5.95 -19.62
C GLU A 176 -4.57 6.52 -19.02
N ALA A 177 -5.25 5.75 -18.17
CA ALA A 177 -6.42 6.22 -17.43
C ALA A 177 -6.09 7.19 -16.27
N GLY A 178 -4.82 7.51 -16.05
CA GLY A 178 -4.36 8.37 -14.96
C GLY A 178 -4.51 7.77 -13.57
N LYS A 179 -4.67 6.43 -13.48
CA LYS A 179 -4.90 5.71 -12.22
C LYS A 179 -3.58 5.27 -11.59
N PRO A 180 -3.50 5.20 -10.25
CA PRO A 180 -2.27 4.84 -9.60
C PRO A 180 -1.94 3.37 -9.78
N VAL A 181 -0.65 3.07 -9.87
CA VAL A 181 -0.13 1.70 -9.94
C VAL A 181 0.96 1.48 -8.89
N LEU A 182 0.88 0.35 -8.18
CA LEU A 182 1.88 -0.10 -7.23
C LEU A 182 2.39 -1.49 -7.63
N GLY A 183 3.68 -1.63 -7.89
CA GLY A 183 4.31 -2.92 -8.20
C GLY A 183 5.15 -3.45 -7.05
N ILE A 184 4.98 -4.72 -6.71
CA ILE A 184 5.69 -5.39 -5.61
C ILE A 184 6.58 -6.50 -6.17
N CYS A 185 7.86 -6.50 -5.78
CA CYS A 185 8.90 -7.41 -6.23
C CYS A 185 8.94 -7.51 -7.77
N ARG A 186 8.45 -8.61 -8.33
CA ARG A 186 8.24 -8.77 -9.78
C ARG A 186 7.45 -7.61 -10.41
N GLY A 187 6.45 -7.06 -9.73
CA GLY A 187 5.68 -5.91 -10.22
C GLY A 187 6.54 -4.66 -10.40
N CYS A 188 7.55 -4.43 -9.54
CA CYS A 188 8.53 -3.36 -9.69
C CYS A 188 9.36 -3.54 -10.98
N GLN A 189 9.85 -4.75 -11.19
CA GLN A 189 10.63 -5.12 -12.37
C GLN A 189 9.82 -4.94 -13.66
N LEU A 190 8.55 -5.38 -13.65
CA LEU A 190 7.66 -5.23 -14.80
C LEU A 190 7.38 -3.76 -15.13
N ILE A 191 7.17 -2.90 -14.12
CA ILE A 191 7.03 -1.45 -14.31
C ILE A 191 8.27 -0.90 -15.03
N ASN A 192 9.48 -1.27 -14.58
CA ASN A 192 10.71 -0.84 -15.23
C ASN A 192 10.77 -1.25 -16.72
N VAL A 193 10.46 -2.51 -17.00
CA VAL A 193 10.44 -3.09 -18.36
C VAL A 193 9.41 -2.37 -19.25
N ALA A 194 8.23 -2.06 -18.73
CA ALA A 194 7.19 -1.34 -19.46
C ALA A 194 7.64 0.04 -19.96
N PHE A 195 8.50 0.70 -19.20
CA PHE A 195 9.09 2.00 -19.58
C PHE A 195 10.42 1.85 -20.33
N GLY A 196 10.77 0.64 -20.78
CA GLY A 196 11.92 0.34 -21.63
C GLY A 196 13.22 0.11 -20.89
N GLY A 197 13.17 -0.18 -19.58
CA GLY A 197 14.33 -0.61 -18.80
C GLY A 197 14.65 -2.10 -19.00
N THR A 198 15.77 -2.54 -18.41
CA THR A 198 16.23 -3.94 -18.43
C THR A 198 16.49 -4.45 -17.02
N LEU A 199 16.63 -5.76 -16.87
CA LEU A 199 16.86 -6.44 -15.59
C LEU A 199 18.22 -7.17 -15.60
N TYR A 200 18.79 -7.33 -14.41
CA TYR A 200 19.71 -8.42 -14.15
C TYR A 200 18.88 -9.70 -14.09
N GLN A 201 19.29 -10.73 -14.84
CA GLN A 201 18.57 -12.01 -14.87
C GLN A 201 18.84 -12.81 -13.61
N ASP A 202 20.02 -12.59 -13.01
CA ASP A 202 20.39 -13.13 -11.71
C ASP A 202 21.47 -12.28 -11.06
N ILE A 203 21.16 -11.65 -9.92
CA ILE A 203 22.06 -10.75 -9.18
C ILE A 203 23.35 -11.49 -8.80
N ALA A 204 23.25 -12.74 -8.35
CA ALA A 204 24.41 -13.51 -7.86
C ALA A 204 25.46 -13.73 -8.96
N THR A 205 25.03 -13.91 -10.21
CA THR A 205 25.95 -14.11 -11.35
C THR A 205 26.27 -12.84 -12.12
N ASP A 206 25.30 -11.94 -12.30
CA ASP A 206 25.48 -10.70 -13.07
C ASP A 206 26.16 -9.57 -12.26
N VAL A 207 26.04 -9.61 -10.92
CA VAL A 207 26.62 -8.61 -10.00
C VAL A 207 27.39 -9.33 -8.88
N PRO A 208 28.59 -9.87 -9.13
CA PRO A 208 29.31 -10.71 -8.17
C PRO A 208 29.68 -10.04 -6.84
N THR A 209 29.63 -8.71 -6.79
CA THR A 209 29.90 -7.92 -5.58
C THR A 209 28.65 -7.64 -4.75
N ALA A 210 27.47 -8.02 -5.25
CA ALA A 210 26.21 -7.84 -4.54
C ALA A 210 26.12 -8.75 -3.31
N LEU A 211 25.39 -8.30 -2.30
CA LEU A 211 25.00 -9.20 -1.22
C LEU A 211 23.93 -10.18 -1.74
N PRO A 212 23.67 -11.31 -1.05
CA PRO A 212 22.56 -12.18 -1.43
C PRO A 212 21.23 -11.45 -1.28
N HIS A 213 20.38 -11.41 -2.31
CA HIS A 213 19.01 -10.86 -2.24
C HIS A 213 17.91 -11.95 -2.14
N VAL A 214 18.34 -13.21 -2.14
CA VAL A 214 17.52 -14.37 -1.84
C VAL A 214 18.37 -15.34 -1.04
N HIS A 215 17.75 -16.02 -0.08
CA HIS A 215 18.41 -17.03 0.74
C HIS A 215 17.47 -18.22 0.95
N ASP A 216 18.03 -19.38 1.30
CA ASP A 216 17.28 -20.58 1.67
C ASP A 216 16.35 -20.36 2.89
N ASP A 217 16.63 -19.33 3.72
CA ASP A 217 15.78 -18.91 4.84
C ASP A 217 14.79 -17.84 4.36
N TYR A 218 14.09 -18.18 3.26
CA TYR A 218 13.29 -17.35 2.35
C TYR A 218 12.65 -16.11 3.02
N ASP A 219 11.73 -16.31 3.97
CA ASP A 219 10.96 -15.22 4.59
C ASP A 219 11.74 -14.39 5.63
N ARG A 220 12.90 -14.87 6.08
CA ARG A 220 13.68 -14.24 7.16
C ARG A 220 14.81 -13.36 6.65
N HIS A 221 15.15 -13.49 5.37
CA HIS A 221 16.24 -12.73 4.76
C HIS A 221 15.91 -11.24 4.63
N ARG A 222 16.88 -10.39 4.98
CA ARG A 222 16.73 -8.93 5.13
C ARG A 222 18.01 -8.23 4.77
N HIS A 223 17.89 -6.99 4.30
CA HIS A 223 19.03 -6.09 4.13
C HIS A 223 18.61 -4.64 4.33
N GLU A 224 19.61 -3.76 4.44
CA GLU A 224 19.43 -2.33 4.54
C GLU A 224 19.21 -1.71 3.16
N ILE A 225 18.37 -0.68 3.14
CA ILE A 225 18.16 0.19 2.00
C ILE A 225 18.32 1.64 2.41
N VAL A 226 18.69 2.48 1.45
CA VAL A 226 18.75 3.93 1.59
C VAL A 226 17.84 4.61 0.59
N PHE A 227 17.24 5.71 1.00
CA PHE A 227 16.46 6.60 0.14
C PHE A 227 17.36 7.74 -0.34
N PRO A 228 17.53 7.94 -1.65
CA PRO A 228 18.16 9.15 -2.16
C PRO A 228 17.47 10.41 -1.61
N PRO A 229 18.18 11.49 -1.23
CA PRO A 229 17.58 12.65 -0.56
C PRO A 229 16.41 13.30 -1.30
N GLU A 230 16.45 13.28 -2.64
CA GLU A 230 15.39 13.87 -3.48
C GLU A 230 14.23 12.92 -3.79
N SER A 231 14.32 11.65 -3.38
CA SER A 231 13.26 10.66 -3.58
C SER A 231 11.97 11.05 -2.86
N SER A 232 10.85 10.58 -3.40
CA SER A 232 9.58 10.75 -2.71
C SER A 232 9.45 9.89 -1.45
N LEU A 233 10.16 8.76 -1.37
CA LEU A 233 10.24 7.96 -0.15
C LEU A 233 10.95 8.71 0.98
N ALA A 234 12.07 9.39 0.73
CA ALA A 234 12.74 10.22 1.76
C ALA A 234 11.79 11.31 2.31
N LYS A 235 10.98 11.93 1.44
CA LYS A 235 9.96 12.92 1.84
C LYS A 235 8.83 12.27 2.65
N LEU A 236 8.34 11.11 2.22
CA LEU A 236 7.26 10.38 2.86
C LEU A 236 7.64 9.93 4.28
N PHE A 237 8.88 9.48 4.47
CA PHE A 237 9.40 9.00 5.75
C PHE A 237 10.04 10.10 6.61
N GLY A 238 9.66 11.36 6.40
CA GLY A 238 10.06 12.48 7.26
C GLY A 238 11.57 12.71 7.31
N GLN A 239 12.26 12.59 6.17
CA GLN A 239 13.72 12.71 6.02
C GLN A 239 14.54 11.57 6.68
N ARG A 240 13.89 10.48 7.11
CA ARG A 240 14.59 9.21 7.32
C ARG A 240 15.24 8.79 6.00
N LEU A 241 16.52 8.43 6.03
CA LEU A 241 17.31 8.14 4.83
C LEU A 241 17.37 6.66 4.44
N GLY A 242 16.52 5.80 5.03
CA GLY A 242 16.57 4.36 4.76
C GLY A 242 15.90 3.50 5.83
N GLY A 243 16.09 2.19 5.75
CA GLY A 243 15.56 1.22 6.71
C GLY A 243 15.96 -0.20 6.35
N VAL A 244 15.49 -1.17 7.14
CA VAL A 244 15.67 -2.60 6.85
C VAL A 244 14.40 -3.13 6.18
N VAL A 245 14.55 -3.92 5.13
CA VAL A 245 13.45 -4.57 4.40
C VAL A 245 13.71 -6.06 4.27
N ASN A 246 12.65 -6.83 4.03
CA ASN A 246 12.80 -8.24 3.67
C ASN A 246 13.28 -8.37 2.20
N SER A 247 13.86 -9.50 1.84
CA SER A 247 14.41 -9.68 0.48
C SER A 247 14.31 -11.12 -0.01
N ILE A 248 13.60 -11.27 -1.11
CA ILE A 248 13.21 -12.57 -1.69
C ILE A 248 13.20 -12.45 -3.22
N HIS A 249 14.32 -12.02 -3.79
CA HIS A 249 14.44 -11.85 -5.23
C HIS A 249 15.86 -12.11 -5.71
N HIS A 250 15.98 -12.74 -6.88
CA HIS A 250 17.27 -12.90 -7.55
C HIS A 250 17.38 -12.06 -8.82
N GLN A 251 16.26 -11.54 -9.35
CA GLN A 251 16.26 -10.51 -10.39
C GLN A 251 16.21 -9.11 -9.78
N ALA A 252 16.75 -8.12 -10.49
CA ALA A 252 16.66 -6.71 -10.12
C ALA A 252 16.75 -5.79 -11.35
N VAL A 253 16.41 -4.52 -11.19
CA VAL A 253 16.58 -3.51 -12.24
C VAL A 253 18.07 -3.31 -12.56
N LYS A 254 18.42 -3.44 -13.84
CA LYS A 254 19.77 -3.20 -14.38
C LYS A 254 19.88 -1.83 -15.04
N THR A 255 19.04 -1.59 -16.04
CA THR A 255 18.91 -0.29 -16.70
C THR A 255 17.55 0.27 -16.39
N LEU A 256 17.53 1.50 -15.87
CA LEU A 256 16.31 2.17 -15.49
C LEU A 256 15.54 2.62 -16.75
N GLY A 257 14.23 2.40 -16.77
CA GLY A 257 13.33 2.80 -17.85
C GLY A 257 13.22 4.33 -18.01
N ARG A 258 12.64 4.76 -19.14
CA ARG A 258 12.48 6.18 -19.46
C ARG A 258 11.60 6.89 -18.45
N ASP A 259 11.99 8.12 -18.10
CA ASP A 259 11.29 8.99 -17.15
C ASP A 259 11.12 8.42 -15.74
N MET A 260 11.72 7.27 -15.44
CA MET A 260 11.75 6.69 -14.11
C MET A 260 12.79 7.40 -13.24
N GLN A 261 12.65 7.22 -11.94
CA GLN A 261 13.58 7.68 -10.91
C GLN A 261 13.78 6.56 -9.90
N VAL A 262 15.02 6.42 -9.39
CA VAL A 262 15.32 5.53 -8.26
C VAL A 262 14.81 6.17 -6.96
N GLU A 263 14.08 5.39 -6.19
CA GLU A 263 13.48 5.79 -4.90
C GLU A 263 14.16 5.11 -3.71
N ALA A 264 14.78 3.95 -3.90
CA ALA A 264 15.58 3.27 -2.88
C ALA A 264 16.70 2.44 -3.52
N LEU A 265 17.80 2.29 -2.80
CA LEU A 265 18.96 1.46 -3.17
C LEU A 265 19.32 0.55 -2.00
N SER A 266 19.68 -0.70 -2.29
CA SER A 266 20.31 -1.61 -1.34
C SER A 266 21.71 -1.11 -0.96
N VAL A 267 22.12 -1.39 0.27
CA VAL A 267 23.45 -1.07 0.80
C VAL A 267 24.16 -2.35 1.24
N PRO A 268 25.44 -2.54 0.88
CA PRO A 268 26.33 -1.59 0.20
C PRO A 268 26.36 -1.71 -1.33
N ASP A 269 25.60 -2.62 -1.93
CA ASP A 269 25.79 -3.01 -3.33
C ASP A 269 25.12 -2.10 -4.38
N GLY A 270 24.21 -1.22 -3.96
CA GLY A 270 23.54 -0.28 -4.85
C GLY A 270 22.52 -0.93 -5.78
N VAL A 271 22.06 -2.15 -5.49
CA VAL A 271 20.93 -2.75 -6.23
C VAL A 271 19.69 -1.87 -6.06
N VAL A 272 18.95 -1.64 -7.16
CA VAL A 272 17.76 -0.79 -7.15
C VAL A 272 16.61 -1.50 -6.43
N GLU A 273 16.10 -0.87 -5.38
CA GLU A 273 15.09 -1.44 -4.48
C GLU A 273 13.72 -0.77 -4.60
N ALA A 274 13.68 0.46 -5.09
CA ALA A 274 12.42 1.09 -5.45
C ALA A 274 12.59 2.05 -6.62
N ILE A 275 11.54 2.18 -7.41
CA ILE A 275 11.48 3.06 -8.58
C ILE A 275 10.14 3.81 -8.63
N ARG A 276 10.14 4.96 -9.30
CA ARG A 276 8.92 5.73 -9.56
C ARG A 276 8.92 6.32 -10.96
N TYR A 277 7.78 6.28 -11.63
CA TYR A 277 7.56 7.01 -12.89
C TYR A 277 7.19 8.47 -12.59
N ARG A 278 7.90 9.41 -13.23
CA ARG A 278 7.76 10.85 -12.91
C ARG A 278 6.61 11.54 -13.62
N LYS A 279 6.02 10.93 -14.66
CA LYS A 279 4.96 11.56 -15.47
C LYS A 279 3.55 11.13 -15.06
N ALA A 280 3.39 10.41 -13.94
CA ALA A 280 2.09 10.09 -13.36
C ALA A 280 2.05 10.46 -11.87
N PRO A 281 0.86 10.72 -11.30
CA PRO A 281 0.73 11.04 -9.88
C PRO A 281 1.34 9.97 -8.96
N PHE A 282 1.06 8.69 -9.26
CA PHE A 282 1.60 7.55 -8.53
C PHE A 282 1.74 6.33 -9.43
N VAL A 283 2.97 6.02 -9.83
CA VAL A 283 3.34 4.71 -10.38
C VAL A 283 4.69 4.37 -9.74
N MET A 284 4.67 3.41 -8.82
CA MET A 284 5.81 3.08 -7.96
C MET A 284 6.02 1.58 -7.93
N GLY A 285 7.28 1.15 -7.98
CA GLY A 285 7.70 -0.22 -7.77
C GLY A 285 8.54 -0.32 -6.50
N LEU A 286 8.29 -1.34 -5.68
CA LEU A 286 9.09 -1.74 -4.53
C LEU A 286 9.61 -3.16 -4.79
N GLN A 287 10.88 -3.42 -4.57
CA GLN A 287 11.49 -4.72 -4.83
C GLN A 287 11.31 -5.69 -3.64
N TRP A 288 11.20 -5.16 -2.41
CA TRP A 288 10.80 -5.91 -1.21
C TRP A 288 9.29 -6.18 -1.15
N HIS A 289 8.85 -6.95 -0.15
CA HIS A 289 7.46 -7.35 0.05
C HIS A 289 6.86 -6.68 1.30
N PRO A 290 6.30 -5.46 1.18
CA PRO A 290 5.70 -4.75 2.32
C PRO A 290 4.55 -5.54 2.99
N GLU A 291 3.91 -6.46 2.28
CA GLU A 291 2.88 -7.37 2.80
C GLU A 291 3.39 -8.34 3.87
N PHE A 292 4.70 -8.54 4.01
CA PHE A 292 5.32 -9.35 5.07
C PHE A 292 5.78 -8.51 6.26
N HIS A 293 5.67 -7.18 6.19
CA HIS A 293 6.06 -6.28 7.27
C HIS A 293 4.89 -6.17 8.26
N ARG A 294 4.99 -6.84 9.42
CA ARG A 294 3.98 -6.72 10.47
C ARG A 294 3.96 -5.30 11.05
N ALA A 295 2.77 -4.70 11.15
CA ALA A 295 2.59 -3.41 11.81
C ALA A 295 3.07 -3.49 13.28
N GLY A 296 3.96 -2.57 13.67
CA GLY A 296 4.52 -2.49 15.02
C GLY A 296 5.73 -3.39 15.30
N GLY A 297 6.24 -4.12 14.31
CA GLY A 297 7.55 -4.78 14.43
C GLY A 297 8.67 -3.75 14.29
N GLU A 298 9.53 -3.60 15.30
CA GLU A 298 10.59 -2.58 15.34
C GLU A 298 11.71 -2.81 14.29
N GLU A 299 11.73 -3.99 13.66
CA GLU A 299 12.87 -4.44 12.86
C GLU A 299 12.76 -4.10 11.36
N LEU A 300 11.56 -3.98 10.80
CA LEU A 300 11.36 -3.71 9.37
C LEU A 300 10.76 -2.32 9.15
N LEU A 301 11.05 -1.74 7.99
CA LEU A 301 10.49 -0.47 7.55
C LEU A 301 8.96 -0.53 7.55
N ASP A 302 8.30 0.38 8.27
CA ASP A 302 6.84 0.49 8.23
C ASP A 302 6.36 1.00 6.87
N CYS A 303 5.81 0.09 6.06
CA CYS A 303 5.37 0.41 4.70
C CYS A 303 3.95 0.99 4.63
N THR A 304 3.31 1.23 5.78
CA THR A 304 1.93 1.75 5.86
C THR A 304 1.79 3.09 5.14
N GLY A 305 2.77 3.98 5.27
CA GLY A 305 2.76 5.29 4.60
C GLY A 305 2.74 5.18 3.07
N ILE A 306 3.33 4.13 2.50
CA ILE A 306 3.36 3.91 1.06
C ILE A 306 1.97 3.50 0.56
N LEU A 307 1.34 2.52 1.23
CA LEU A 307 -0.04 2.10 0.90
C LEU A 307 -1.02 3.26 1.06
N ASP A 308 -0.90 4.05 2.13
CA ASP A 308 -1.76 5.21 2.35
C ASP A 308 -1.61 6.27 1.27
N ASN A 309 -0.38 6.49 0.78
CA ASN A 309 -0.13 7.39 -0.33
C ASN A 309 -0.77 6.87 -1.64
N PHE A 310 -0.61 5.57 -1.94
CA PHE A 310 -1.26 4.93 -3.09
C PHE A 310 -2.78 5.09 -3.05
N LEU A 311 -3.41 4.76 -1.92
CA LEU A 311 -4.87 4.83 -1.75
C LEU A 311 -5.41 6.25 -1.74
N ARG A 312 -4.63 7.22 -1.22
CA ARG A 312 -4.96 8.64 -1.33
C ARG A 312 -5.03 9.06 -2.79
N VAL A 313 -4.04 8.72 -3.60
CA VAL A 313 -4.02 9.05 -5.03
C VAL A 313 -5.14 8.32 -5.79
N ALA A 314 -5.44 7.06 -5.42
CA ALA A 314 -6.58 6.32 -6.00
C ALA A 314 -7.91 7.05 -5.75
N ARG A 315 -8.08 7.64 -4.57
CA ARG A 315 -9.26 8.44 -4.24
C ARG A 315 -9.32 9.76 -5.01
N GLU A 316 -8.18 10.40 -5.26
CA GLU A 316 -8.07 11.67 -5.99
C GLU A 316 -8.28 11.51 -7.50
N THR A 317 -7.97 10.34 -8.05
CA THR A 317 -8.05 10.02 -9.49
C THR A 317 -9.28 9.17 -9.84
N ARG A 318 -10.19 8.98 -8.88
CA ARG A 318 -11.47 8.29 -9.08
C ARG A 318 -12.44 9.21 -9.82
N PHE A 319 -12.75 8.86 -11.07
CA PHE A 319 -13.76 9.52 -11.91
C PHE A 319 -14.82 8.52 -12.36
#